data_AF-A0A6P8JMK4-F1
#
_entry.id   AF-A0A6P8JMK4-F1
#
_cell.length_a   1.000
_cell.length_b   1.000
_cell.length_c   1.000
_cell.angle_alpha   90.00
_cell.angle_beta   90.00
_cell.angle_gamma   90.00
#
_symmetry.space_group_name_H-M   'P 1'
#
loop_
_entity.id
_entity.type
_entity.pdbx_description
1 polymer ?
#
loop_
_entity_poly.entity_id
_entity_poly.type
_entity_poly.pdbx_seq_one_letter_code
_entity_poly.pdbx_strand_id
1 'polypeptide(L)'
;MLQSGKFVILLAIFLASREISGEISREVRNSAESPKCYSCEGINCSRTTRQNATVSCSDKLDVCVTIYEDFAVSERGCFSQISLAGQAKCAAKDDQCQKCSGQLCNNVGRRDFKCIQCVGSDSADCNKGATASLAATQCGLPTSANSYCYVKVVGDQKDSLQRGCALSVKEQKACLEDSKCSLCLPENSSDSVACNNFDLELGPKSSADQSKKVMSFGLAFFALLSLKLLN
;
A
#
# COMPACT_ATOMS: atom_id res chain seq x y z
N MET A 1 -55.93 -86.34 13.63
CA MET A 1 -56.87 -85.41 14.30
C MET A 1 -56.07 -84.52 15.24
N LEU A 2 -55.69 -83.32 14.79
CA LEU A 2 -55.57 -82.13 15.63
C LEU A 2 -55.60 -80.91 14.69
N GLN A 3 -56.52 -80.00 15.00
CA GLN A 3 -56.91 -78.81 14.26
C GLN A 3 -56.33 -77.59 14.98
N SER A 4 -56.33 -76.43 14.30
CA SER A 4 -56.02 -75.09 14.82
C SER A 4 -54.54 -74.69 14.70
N GLY A 5 -54.17 -73.50 14.23
CA GLY A 5 -54.97 -72.34 13.89
C GLY A 5 -54.07 -71.27 13.29
N LYS A 6 -54.59 -70.59 12.28
CA LYS A 6 -54.02 -69.40 11.65
C LYS A 6 -53.82 -68.30 12.70
N PHE A 7 -52.60 -68.00 13.09
CA PHE A 7 -52.22 -66.76 13.77
C PHE A 7 -50.70 -66.71 13.81
N VAL A 8 -50.04 -66.10 12.83
CA VAL A 8 -48.81 -65.26 12.91
C VAL A 8 -48.44 -64.84 11.48
N ILE A 9 -49.34 -64.15 10.76
CA ILE A 9 -48.96 -63.36 9.58
C ILE A 9 -49.85 -62.11 9.59
N LEU A 10 -49.63 -61.21 10.55
CA LEU A 10 -50.20 -59.86 10.63
C LEU A 10 -49.65 -59.15 11.88
N LEU A 11 -48.33 -58.97 11.96
CA LEU A 11 -47.72 -58.03 12.92
C LEU A 11 -46.29 -57.62 12.48
N ALA A 12 -46.16 -57.10 11.26
CA ALA A 12 -44.92 -56.44 10.81
C ALA A 12 -45.17 -55.28 9.84
N ILE A 13 -46.41 -54.77 9.79
CA ILE A 13 -46.80 -53.59 9.02
C ILE A 13 -47.78 -52.85 9.93
N PHE A 14 -47.50 -51.59 10.26
CA PHE A 14 -48.14 -50.74 11.28
C PHE A 14 -47.55 -50.76 12.70
N LEU A 15 -46.30 -50.30 12.81
CA LEU A 15 -45.95 -49.21 13.72
C LEU A 15 -45.17 -48.19 12.87
N ALA A 16 -45.89 -47.31 12.18
CA ALA A 16 -46.19 -45.98 12.70
C ALA A 16 -44.89 -45.20 12.93
N SER A 17 -44.46 -44.52 11.86
CA SER A 17 -44.07 -43.11 11.90
C SER A 17 -43.44 -42.67 13.22
N ARG A 18 -42.20 -43.09 13.48
CA ARG A 18 -41.31 -42.24 14.26
C ARG A 18 -40.92 -41.10 13.34
N GLU A 19 -41.55 -39.95 13.59
CA GLU A 19 -41.01 -38.68 13.13
C GLU A 19 -39.54 -38.65 13.52
N ILE A 20 -38.68 -38.68 12.50
CA ILE A 20 -37.40 -38.01 12.62
C ILE A 20 -37.79 -36.54 12.73
N SER A 21 -38.08 -36.10 13.95
CA SER A 21 -37.90 -34.71 14.33
C SER A 21 -36.40 -34.47 14.24
N GLY A 22 -35.93 -34.37 13.00
CA GLY A 22 -34.75 -33.63 12.69
C GLY A 22 -35.14 -32.21 13.04
N GLU A 23 -34.79 -31.80 14.26
CA GLU A 23 -34.26 -30.46 14.42
C GLU A 23 -33.12 -30.37 13.40
N ILE A 24 -33.46 -29.92 12.20
CA ILE A 24 -32.50 -29.30 11.30
C ILE A 24 -32.08 -28.08 12.08
N SER A 25 -31.04 -28.27 12.90
CA SER A 25 -30.39 -27.19 13.61
C SER A 25 -30.09 -26.14 12.57
N ARG A 26 -30.80 -25.02 12.72
CA ARG A 26 -30.69 -23.86 11.85
C ARG A 26 -29.47 -23.04 12.26
N GLU A 27 -28.35 -23.71 12.47
CA GLU A 27 -27.02 -23.20 12.77
C GLU A 27 -26.08 -24.18 12.08
N VAL A 28 -25.65 -23.96 10.84
CA VAL A 28 -24.67 -22.94 10.48
C VAL A 28 -25.03 -22.36 9.11
N ARG A 29 -25.90 -21.33 9.06
CA ARG A 29 -25.68 -20.32 8.03
C ARG A 29 -24.47 -19.54 8.50
N ASN A 30 -23.30 -19.85 7.94
CA ASN A 30 -22.23 -18.86 7.84
C ASN A 30 -22.78 -17.73 6.97
N SER A 31 -23.63 -16.87 7.54
CA SER A 31 -23.99 -15.62 6.91
C SER A 31 -22.76 -14.74 7.07
N ALA A 32 -21.77 -14.96 6.21
CA ALA A 32 -20.69 -14.01 6.03
C ALA A 32 -21.34 -12.63 5.85
N GLU A 33 -21.01 -11.73 6.77
CA GLU A 33 -21.35 -10.33 6.63
C GLU A 33 -20.75 -9.84 5.31
N SER A 34 -21.49 -9.02 4.57
CA SER A 34 -20.94 -8.45 3.34
C SER A 34 -19.63 -7.71 3.66
N PRO A 35 -18.60 -7.82 2.80
CA PRO A 35 -17.34 -7.12 3.03
C PRO A 35 -17.56 -5.61 3.16
N LYS A 36 -16.87 -4.99 4.10
CA LYS A 36 -16.73 -3.53 4.19
C LYS A 36 -15.36 -3.15 3.67
N CYS A 37 -15.30 -2.20 2.75
CA CYS A 37 -14.04 -1.74 2.17
C CYS A 37 -13.83 -0.27 2.51
N TYR A 38 -12.58 0.18 2.54
CA TYR A 38 -12.32 1.61 2.43
C TYR A 38 -12.69 2.11 1.04
N SER A 39 -13.08 3.37 0.93
CA SER A 39 -13.55 3.96 -0.32
C SER A 39 -13.07 5.38 -0.54
N CYS A 40 -12.65 5.67 -1.77
CA CYS A 40 -12.32 6.99 -2.27
C CYS A 40 -12.28 6.95 -3.80
N GLU A 41 -12.38 8.12 -4.43
CA GLU A 41 -12.25 8.27 -5.88
C GLU A 41 -11.49 9.56 -6.20
N GLY A 42 -10.55 9.46 -7.15
CA GLY A 42 -9.75 10.54 -7.68
C GLY A 42 -9.01 11.31 -6.59
N ILE A 43 -9.09 12.63 -6.62
CA ILE A 43 -8.38 13.51 -5.67
C ILE A 43 -8.76 13.27 -4.21
N ASN A 44 -9.92 12.66 -3.93
CA ASN A 44 -10.30 12.34 -2.56
C ASN A 44 -9.43 11.24 -1.95
N CYS A 45 -8.78 10.40 -2.75
CA CYS A 45 -7.81 9.41 -2.28
C CYS A 45 -6.50 10.02 -1.77
N SER A 46 -6.20 11.28 -2.12
CA SER A 46 -5.06 12.02 -1.57
C SER A 46 -5.43 12.84 -0.32
N ARG A 47 -6.72 12.93 0.04
CA ARG A 47 -7.18 13.70 1.19
C ARG A 47 -7.10 12.84 2.44
N THR A 48 -6.16 13.16 3.32
CA THR A 48 -5.97 12.46 4.62
C THR A 48 -7.26 12.41 5.45
N THR A 49 -8.12 13.42 5.36
CA THR A 49 -9.42 13.48 6.05
C THR A 49 -10.46 12.51 5.50
N ARG A 50 -10.22 11.88 4.35
CA ARG A 50 -11.12 10.93 3.68
C ARG A 50 -10.58 9.51 3.63
N GLN A 51 -9.37 9.25 4.14
CA GLN A 51 -8.75 7.92 4.09
C GLN A 51 -9.53 6.81 4.80
N ASN A 52 -10.31 7.18 5.81
CA ASN A 52 -11.14 6.28 6.61
C ASN A 52 -12.59 6.20 6.12
N ALA A 53 -12.93 6.81 4.97
CA ALA A 53 -14.24 6.61 4.38
C ALA A 53 -14.39 5.14 3.96
N THR A 54 -15.59 4.58 4.17
CA THR A 54 -15.87 3.16 3.95
C THR A 54 -17.17 2.94 3.21
N VAL A 55 -17.28 1.81 2.52
CA VAL A 55 -18.48 1.34 1.82
C VAL A 55 -18.74 -0.13 2.18
N SER A 56 -20.01 -0.51 2.28
CA SER A 56 -20.43 -1.91 2.42
C SER A 56 -20.75 -2.47 1.04
N CYS A 57 -20.16 -3.62 0.70
CA CYS A 57 -20.38 -4.24 -0.60
C CYS A 57 -21.79 -4.84 -0.70
N SER A 58 -22.40 -4.71 -1.87
CA SER A 58 -23.74 -5.27 -2.11
C SER A 58 -23.73 -6.80 -2.17
N ASP A 59 -22.64 -7.38 -2.69
CA ASP A 59 -22.46 -8.83 -2.78
C ASP A 59 -21.60 -9.35 -1.61
N LYS A 60 -22.01 -10.48 -1.03
CA LYS A 60 -21.27 -11.17 0.04
C LYS A 60 -19.97 -11.81 -0.46
N LEU A 61 -19.89 -12.08 -1.75
CA LEU A 61 -18.72 -12.65 -2.42
C LEU A 61 -17.86 -11.56 -3.08
N ASP A 62 -18.20 -10.28 -2.90
CA ASP A 62 -17.38 -9.19 -3.41
C ASP A 62 -16.01 -9.14 -2.73
N VAL A 63 -15.10 -8.36 -3.30
CA VAL A 63 -13.75 -8.16 -2.77
C VAL A 63 -13.43 -6.67 -2.75
N CYS A 64 -12.60 -6.28 -1.79
CA CYS A 64 -12.10 -4.91 -1.75
C CYS A 64 -10.99 -4.73 -2.78
N VAL A 65 -10.94 -3.53 -3.37
CA VAL A 65 -9.90 -3.15 -4.32
C VAL A 65 -9.25 -1.83 -3.94
N THR A 66 -7.97 -1.72 -4.30
CA THR A 66 -7.24 -0.46 -4.42
C THR A 66 -6.68 -0.40 -5.84
N ILE A 67 -6.99 0.68 -6.56
CA ILE A 67 -6.52 0.93 -7.91
C ILE A 67 -5.53 2.08 -7.89
N TYR A 68 -4.46 1.91 -8.63
CA TYR A 68 -3.36 2.85 -8.71
C TYR A 68 -3.22 3.48 -10.09
N GLU A 69 -2.74 4.71 -10.09
CA GLU A 69 -2.14 5.37 -11.24
C GLU A 69 -0.69 5.65 -10.86
N ASP A 70 0.25 5.01 -11.54
CA ASP A 70 1.62 4.85 -11.04
C ASP A 70 1.57 4.36 -9.58
N PHE A 71 2.21 5.06 -8.64
CA PHE A 71 2.14 4.72 -7.22
C PHE A 71 1.04 5.46 -6.45
N ALA A 72 0.27 6.33 -7.08
CA ALA A 72 -0.80 7.07 -6.44
C ALA A 72 -2.08 6.24 -6.37
N VAL A 73 -2.83 6.35 -5.28
CA VAL A 73 -4.16 5.75 -5.18
C VAL A 73 -5.14 6.57 -6.00
N SER A 74 -5.78 5.93 -6.97
CA SER A 74 -6.80 6.55 -7.83
C SER A 74 -8.22 6.21 -7.36
N GLU A 75 -8.45 4.99 -6.87
CA GLU A 75 -9.78 4.56 -6.46
C GLU A 75 -9.70 3.42 -5.43
N ARG A 76 -10.66 3.38 -4.50
CA ARG A 76 -10.84 2.30 -3.52
C ARG A 76 -12.32 1.98 -3.37
N GLY A 77 -12.65 0.71 -3.17
CA GLY A 77 -14.02 0.31 -2.90
C GLY A 77 -14.22 -1.20 -3.07
N CYS A 78 -15.48 -1.57 -3.26
CA CYS A 78 -15.88 -2.93 -3.62
C CYS A 78 -15.69 -3.12 -5.14
N PHE A 79 -15.18 -4.27 -5.57
CA PHE A 79 -14.87 -4.52 -6.99
C PHE A 79 -16.11 -4.35 -7.88
N SER A 80 -17.29 -4.81 -7.43
CA SER A 80 -18.52 -4.68 -8.23
C SER A 80 -19.07 -3.25 -8.34
N GLN A 81 -18.63 -2.34 -7.46
CA GLN A 81 -19.14 -0.97 -7.34
C GLN A 81 -18.12 0.09 -7.75
N ILE A 82 -16.92 -0.32 -8.12
CA ILE A 82 -15.83 0.54 -8.62
C ILE A 82 -16.13 0.97 -10.07
N SER A 83 -15.47 2.03 -10.55
CA SER A 83 -15.61 2.51 -11.92
C SER A 83 -15.30 1.45 -12.99
N LEU A 84 -15.89 1.54 -14.18
CA LEU A 84 -15.62 0.60 -15.29
C LEU A 84 -14.13 0.60 -15.69
N ALA A 85 -13.47 1.76 -15.66
CA ALA A 85 -12.03 1.87 -15.90
C ALA A 85 -11.23 1.14 -14.80
N GLY A 86 -11.65 1.27 -13.55
CA GLY A 86 -11.09 0.53 -12.42
C GLY A 86 -11.25 -0.98 -12.54
N GLN A 87 -12.44 -1.45 -12.96
CA GLN A 87 -12.68 -2.87 -13.22
C GLN A 87 -11.77 -3.41 -14.32
N ALA A 88 -11.57 -2.64 -15.40
CA ALA A 88 -10.66 -2.99 -16.49
C ALA A 88 -9.20 -3.09 -16.03
N LYS A 89 -8.70 -2.11 -15.25
CA LYS A 89 -7.36 -2.19 -14.62
C LYS A 89 -7.23 -3.44 -13.76
N CYS A 90 -8.23 -3.73 -12.96
CA CYS A 90 -8.29 -4.93 -12.13
C CYS A 90 -8.44 -6.26 -12.90
N ALA A 91 -8.65 -6.23 -14.21
CA ALA A 91 -8.63 -7.41 -15.09
C ALA A 91 -7.28 -7.60 -15.80
N ALA A 92 -6.46 -6.54 -15.93
CA ALA A 92 -5.18 -6.55 -16.64
C ALA A 92 -4.07 -7.39 -15.97
N LYS A 93 -4.28 -7.82 -14.72
CA LYS A 93 -3.33 -8.63 -13.91
C LYS A 93 -1.95 -7.98 -13.71
N ASP A 94 -1.89 -6.65 -13.69
CA ASP A 94 -0.69 -5.89 -13.32
C ASP A 94 -0.74 -5.41 -11.86
N ASP A 95 0.26 -4.64 -11.44
CA ASP A 95 0.33 -4.06 -10.09
C ASP A 95 -0.53 -2.80 -9.91
N GLN A 96 -1.25 -2.34 -10.95
CA GLN A 96 -2.15 -1.20 -10.85
C GLN A 96 -3.45 -1.52 -10.13
N CYS A 97 -3.75 -2.79 -9.84
CA CYS A 97 -4.88 -3.15 -9.00
C CYS A 97 -4.53 -4.25 -8.00
N GLN A 98 -4.88 -4.00 -6.75
CA GLN A 98 -4.82 -5.00 -5.69
C GLN A 98 -6.21 -5.34 -5.20
N LYS A 99 -6.51 -6.64 -5.21
CA LYS A 99 -7.72 -7.22 -4.63
C LYS A 99 -7.38 -7.88 -3.30
N CYS A 100 -8.29 -7.78 -2.33
CA CYS A 100 -8.20 -8.49 -1.06
C CYS A 100 -9.57 -8.87 -0.54
N SER A 101 -9.62 -9.93 0.27
CA SER A 101 -10.83 -10.41 0.93
C SER A 101 -10.77 -10.14 2.42
N GLY A 102 -11.90 -9.77 3.02
CA GLY A 102 -12.01 -9.46 4.43
C GLY A 102 -12.38 -8.00 4.69
N GLN A 103 -12.61 -7.68 5.97
CA GLN A 103 -13.05 -6.36 6.40
C GLN A 103 -11.89 -5.37 6.29
N LEU A 104 -12.13 -4.26 5.58
CA LEU A 104 -11.24 -3.09 5.50
C LEU A 104 -9.81 -3.43 5.06
N CYS A 105 -9.64 -4.45 4.23
CA CYS A 105 -8.31 -4.97 3.88
C CYS A 105 -7.55 -4.12 2.85
N ASN A 106 -8.23 -3.25 2.10
CA ASN A 106 -7.67 -2.48 0.98
C ASN A 106 -6.91 -1.23 1.46
N ASN A 107 -6.00 -1.38 2.42
CA ASN A 107 -5.23 -0.31 3.07
C ASN A 107 -3.71 -0.52 3.02
N VAL A 108 -3.24 -1.09 1.92
CA VAL A 108 -1.81 -1.29 1.62
C VAL A 108 -1.47 -0.53 0.34
N GLY A 109 -0.18 -0.18 0.12
CA GLY A 109 0.28 0.39 -1.15
C GLY A 109 0.44 -0.69 -2.22
N ARG A 110 0.90 -0.34 -3.44
CA ARG A 110 1.13 -1.32 -4.52
C ARG A 110 2.07 -2.45 -4.10
N ARG A 111 1.98 -3.61 -4.78
CA ARG A 111 2.78 -4.80 -4.41
C ARG A 111 4.26 -4.58 -4.64
N ASP A 112 4.60 -3.83 -5.67
CA ASP A 112 5.96 -3.46 -6.06
C ASP A 112 6.46 -2.19 -5.35
N PHE A 113 5.60 -1.47 -4.62
CA PHE A 113 6.05 -0.40 -3.74
C PHE A 113 6.60 -0.97 -2.43
N LYS A 114 7.89 -1.32 -2.45
CA LYS A 114 8.61 -1.88 -1.31
C LYS A 114 9.80 -1.00 -0.93
N CYS A 115 9.99 -0.83 0.37
CA CYS A 115 11.14 -0.14 0.95
C CYS A 115 11.74 -0.99 2.07
N ILE A 116 13.01 -0.78 2.38
CA ILE A 116 13.56 -1.22 3.67
C ILE A 116 12.90 -0.35 4.76
N GLN A 117 12.37 -0.99 5.79
CA GLN A 117 11.68 -0.33 6.90
C GLN A 117 12.30 -0.80 8.22
N CYS A 118 13.15 0.05 8.83
CA CYS A 118 13.88 -0.29 10.06
C CYS A 118 14.37 0.96 10.79
N VAL A 119 14.75 0.79 12.05
CA VAL A 119 15.43 1.79 12.87
C VAL A 119 16.72 1.20 13.42
N GLY A 120 17.81 1.96 13.36
CA GLY A 120 19.14 1.59 13.81
C GLY A 120 19.27 1.24 15.28
N SER A 121 18.37 1.75 16.13
CA SER A 121 18.27 1.39 17.54
C SER A 121 17.83 -0.06 17.74
N ASP A 122 17.01 -0.56 16.83
CA ASP A 122 16.36 -1.87 16.95
C ASP A 122 17.16 -2.94 16.19
N SER A 123 17.86 -2.53 15.12
CA SER A 123 18.75 -3.38 14.34
C SER A 123 19.98 -2.59 13.87
N ALA A 124 21.16 -3.01 14.33
CA ALA A 124 22.43 -2.41 13.92
C ALA A 124 22.69 -2.51 12.41
N ASP A 125 22.12 -3.52 11.75
CA ASP A 125 22.20 -3.71 10.30
C ASP A 125 21.47 -2.59 9.54
N CYS A 126 20.45 -1.97 10.15
CA CYS A 126 19.76 -0.82 9.54
C CYS A 126 20.69 0.36 9.29
N ASN A 127 21.76 0.48 10.09
CA ASN A 127 22.78 1.52 9.96
C ASN A 127 23.81 1.21 8.86
N LYS A 128 23.74 0.03 8.22
CA LYS A 128 24.73 -0.49 7.27
C LYS A 128 24.05 -0.92 5.97
N GLY A 129 23.51 0.02 5.21
CA GLY A 129 22.66 -0.26 4.05
C GLY A 129 23.34 -1.17 3.02
N ALA A 130 24.42 -0.70 2.40
CA ALA A 130 25.01 -1.38 1.24
C ALA A 130 25.61 -2.76 1.58
N THR A 131 25.94 -2.98 2.86
CA THR A 131 26.65 -4.19 3.32
C THR A 131 25.78 -5.17 4.10
N ALA A 132 24.55 -4.79 4.48
CA ALA A 132 23.66 -5.65 5.24
C ALA A 132 22.64 -6.37 4.34
N SER A 133 22.22 -7.55 4.77
CA SER A 133 21.14 -8.31 4.13
C SER A 133 19.79 -7.86 4.68
N LEU A 134 19.33 -6.66 4.29
CA LEU A 134 18.05 -6.09 4.72
C LEU A 134 16.92 -6.51 3.77
N ALA A 135 15.80 -6.93 4.35
CA ALA A 135 14.60 -7.24 3.58
C ALA A 135 13.75 -5.97 3.34
N ALA A 136 13.22 -5.84 2.13
CA ALA A 136 12.22 -4.82 1.82
C ALA A 136 10.81 -5.33 2.13
N THR A 137 9.98 -4.47 2.68
CA THR A 137 8.58 -4.74 2.99
C THR A 137 7.69 -3.79 2.22
N GLN A 138 6.49 -4.28 1.90
CA GLN A 138 5.48 -3.49 1.20
C GLN A 138 5.10 -2.25 2.02
N CYS A 139 5.04 -1.11 1.35
CA CYS A 139 4.67 0.14 1.97
C CYS A 139 3.17 0.23 2.24
N GLY A 140 2.81 1.09 3.19
CA GLY A 140 1.43 1.49 3.44
C GLY A 140 0.82 2.24 2.26
N LEU A 141 -0.47 2.56 2.39
CA LEU A 141 -1.23 3.26 1.38
C LEU A 141 -0.75 4.73 1.24
N PRO A 142 -0.26 5.17 0.06
CA PRO A 142 0.14 6.56 -0.15
C PRO A 142 -1.06 7.50 -0.23
N THR A 143 -0.85 8.73 0.25
CA THR A 143 -1.80 9.86 0.17
C THR A 143 -1.26 11.00 -0.70
N SER A 144 -0.20 10.73 -1.45
CA SER A 144 0.48 11.67 -2.33
C SER A 144 0.53 11.11 -3.75
N ALA A 145 0.77 12.00 -4.71
CA ALA A 145 0.86 11.61 -6.12
C ALA A 145 2.12 10.78 -6.42
N ASN A 146 3.17 10.95 -5.62
CA ASN A 146 4.41 10.21 -5.75
C ASN A 146 4.65 9.36 -4.50
N SER A 147 5.34 8.24 -4.68
CA SER A 147 5.76 7.37 -3.59
C SER A 147 7.27 7.30 -3.54
N TYR A 148 7.84 7.42 -2.34
CA TYR A 148 9.29 7.39 -2.15
C TYR A 148 9.65 6.46 -0.99
N CYS A 149 10.84 5.88 -1.07
CA CYS A 149 11.53 5.40 0.12
C CYS A 149 12.45 6.50 0.65
N TYR A 150 12.78 6.43 1.95
CA TYR A 150 13.72 7.34 2.57
C TYR A 150 14.80 6.62 3.36
N VAL A 151 15.91 7.34 3.57
CA VAL A 151 16.93 7.08 4.59
C VAL A 151 17.15 8.40 5.33
N LYS A 152 17.11 8.38 6.66
CA LYS A 152 17.35 9.57 7.48
C LYS A 152 18.16 9.27 8.74
N VAL A 153 18.82 10.27 9.29
CA VAL A 153 19.38 10.20 10.64
C VAL A 153 18.28 10.38 11.68
N VAL A 154 18.32 9.62 12.77
CA VAL A 154 17.46 9.79 13.95
C VAL A 154 18.29 10.10 15.18
N GLY A 155 17.89 11.14 15.93
CA GLY A 155 18.66 11.62 17.07
C GLY A 155 19.92 12.40 16.68
N ASP A 156 20.86 12.47 17.61
CA ASP A 156 22.08 13.29 17.47
C ASP A 156 23.27 12.54 16.87
N GLN A 157 23.20 11.21 16.83
CA GLN A 157 24.26 10.37 16.29
C GLN A 157 24.11 10.22 14.78
N LYS A 158 25.15 10.62 14.04
CA LYS A 158 25.18 10.58 12.56
C LYS A 158 24.95 9.18 11.98
N ASP A 159 25.31 8.15 12.74
CA ASP A 159 25.23 6.76 12.29
C ASP A 159 23.92 6.08 12.69
N SER A 160 23.04 6.76 13.43
CA SER A 160 21.73 6.22 13.79
C SER A 160 20.74 6.50 12.68
N LEU A 161 20.45 5.49 11.85
CA LEU A 161 19.62 5.63 10.67
C LEU A 161 18.21 5.08 10.88
N GLN A 162 17.25 5.68 10.17
CA GLN A 162 15.92 5.14 9.96
C GLN A 162 15.66 5.06 8.45
N ARG A 163 15.14 3.92 8.04
CA ARG A 163 14.73 3.65 6.66
C ARG A 163 13.22 3.41 6.63
N GLY A 164 12.53 3.91 5.60
CA GLY A 164 11.09 3.71 5.50
C GLY A 164 10.47 4.23 4.22
N CYS A 165 9.13 4.26 4.21
CA CYS A 165 8.32 4.81 3.11
C CYS A 165 7.87 6.23 3.45
N ALA A 166 7.91 7.16 2.48
CA ALA A 166 7.30 8.48 2.58
C ALA A 166 5.96 8.48 1.81
N LEU A 167 4.86 8.39 2.55
CA LEU A 167 3.51 8.13 2.02
C LEU A 167 2.72 9.42 1.75
N SER A 168 3.11 10.52 2.38
CA SER A 168 2.42 11.81 2.29
C SER A 168 3.33 12.93 1.79
N VAL A 169 2.71 13.97 1.20
CA VAL A 169 3.43 15.19 0.81
C VAL A 169 4.11 15.85 2.01
N LYS A 170 3.54 15.73 3.21
CA LYS A 170 4.11 16.26 4.45
C LYS A 170 5.45 15.58 4.76
N GLU A 171 5.50 14.26 4.71
CA GLU A 171 6.73 13.49 4.98
C GLU A 171 7.79 13.74 3.91
N GLN A 172 7.37 13.81 2.64
CA GLN A 172 8.28 14.09 1.53
C GLN A 172 8.93 15.47 1.66
N LYS A 173 8.14 16.51 1.95
CA LYS A 173 8.66 17.87 2.19
C LYS A 173 9.59 17.92 3.41
N ALA A 174 9.18 17.31 4.51
CA ALA A 174 10.01 17.26 5.71
C ALA A 174 11.38 16.61 5.44
N CYS A 175 11.42 15.54 4.64
CA CYS A 175 12.67 14.92 4.23
C CYS A 175 13.50 15.80 3.29
N LEU A 176 12.87 16.45 2.31
CA LEU A 176 13.57 17.34 1.36
C LEU A 176 14.20 18.55 2.05
N GLU A 177 13.55 19.07 3.09
CA GLU A 177 14.03 20.19 3.91
C GLU A 177 15.14 19.77 4.89
N ASP A 178 15.17 18.49 5.30
CA ASP A 178 16.21 17.96 6.17
C ASP A 178 17.48 17.61 5.39
N SER A 179 18.62 18.15 5.84
CA SER A 179 19.94 17.78 5.30
C SER A 179 20.37 16.36 5.64
N LYS A 180 19.73 15.76 6.66
CA LYS A 180 19.98 14.41 7.16
C LYS A 180 18.93 13.41 6.66
N CYS A 181 18.23 13.72 5.57
CA CYS A 181 17.26 12.82 4.96
C CYS A 181 17.43 12.81 3.44
N SER A 182 17.29 11.63 2.83
CA SER A 182 17.34 11.44 1.39
C SER A 182 16.17 10.58 0.93
N LEU A 183 15.58 10.94 -0.21
CA LEU A 183 14.49 10.22 -0.87
C LEU A 183 15.01 9.49 -2.11
N CYS A 184 14.43 8.33 -2.40
CA CYS A 184 14.62 7.63 -3.67
C CYS A 184 13.29 7.10 -4.21
N LEU A 185 13.20 6.98 -5.52
CA LEU A 185 12.05 6.38 -6.20
C LEU A 185 12.16 4.86 -6.12
N PRO A 186 11.05 4.13 -5.83
CA PRO A 186 11.05 2.67 -5.77
C PRO A 186 11.60 2.00 -7.03
N GLU A 187 11.36 2.59 -8.20
CA GLU A 187 11.83 2.10 -9.50
C GLU A 187 13.36 2.12 -9.68
N ASN A 188 14.08 2.91 -8.87
CA ASN A 188 15.54 3.01 -8.95
C ASN A 188 16.28 1.86 -8.26
N SER A 189 15.61 0.75 -7.93
CA SER A 189 16.16 -0.35 -7.14
C SER A 189 16.96 -1.37 -7.96
N SER A 190 17.55 -1.01 -9.10
CA SER A 190 17.91 -1.88 -10.24
C SER A 190 18.68 -3.20 -9.96
N ASP A 191 19.30 -3.39 -8.80
CA ASP A 191 19.88 -4.68 -8.33
C ASP A 191 19.76 -4.88 -6.80
N SER A 192 18.93 -4.09 -6.14
CA SER A 192 18.82 -4.01 -4.67
C SER A 192 17.42 -4.40 -4.21
N VAL A 193 17.31 -4.84 -2.95
CA VAL A 193 16.02 -5.25 -2.37
C VAL A 193 15.02 -4.08 -2.29
N ALA A 194 15.52 -2.84 -2.19
CA ALA A 194 14.79 -1.59 -2.35
C ALA A 194 15.75 -0.42 -2.63
N CYS A 195 15.25 0.67 -3.23
CA CYS A 195 16.09 1.83 -3.57
C CYS A 195 16.79 2.46 -2.35
N ASN A 196 16.21 2.34 -1.16
CA ASN A 196 16.75 2.92 0.08
C ASN A 196 17.75 1.99 0.78
N ASN A 197 18.55 1.25 0.02
CA ASN A 197 19.63 0.39 0.52
C ASN A 197 20.99 1.11 0.64
N PHE A 198 21.09 2.39 0.26
CA PHE A 198 22.36 3.13 0.30
C PHE A 198 22.72 3.64 1.71
N ASP A 199 24.00 3.91 1.95
CA ASP A 199 24.44 4.62 3.15
C ASP A 199 24.29 6.13 2.95
N LEU A 200 23.75 6.81 3.97
CA LEU A 200 23.41 8.23 3.87
C LEU A 200 24.68 9.08 3.99
N GLU A 201 25.14 9.66 2.88
CA GLU A 201 26.26 10.59 2.88
C GLU A 201 25.83 11.97 3.42
N LEU A 202 26.26 12.29 4.64
CA LEU A 202 26.04 13.60 5.26
C LEU A 202 27.06 14.63 4.75
N GLY A 203 26.93 15.02 3.48
CA GLY A 203 27.68 16.13 2.87
C GLY A 203 26.84 17.41 2.82
N PRO A 204 27.46 18.60 2.66
CA PRO A 204 26.71 19.79 2.26
C PRO A 204 26.01 19.44 0.94
N LYS A 205 24.67 19.52 0.89
CA LYS A 205 23.87 19.29 -0.31
C LYS A 205 24.57 20.00 -1.47
N SER A 206 25.13 19.24 -2.41
CA SER A 206 25.81 19.80 -3.57
C SER A 206 24.84 20.78 -4.22
N SER A 207 25.24 22.05 -4.18
CA SER A 207 24.54 23.16 -4.79
C SER A 207 24.67 23.06 -6.31
N ALA A 208 24.11 22.00 -6.90
CA ALA A 208 23.97 21.86 -8.34
C ALA A 208 22.98 22.87 -8.94
N ASP A 209 22.32 23.69 -8.10
CA ASP A 209 21.42 24.77 -8.54
C ASP A 209 21.84 26.18 -8.07
N GLN A 210 23.02 26.35 -7.48
CA GLN A 210 23.54 27.68 -7.09
C GLN A 210 24.84 28.10 -7.81
N SER A 211 25.34 27.28 -8.73
CA SER A 211 26.50 27.64 -9.57
C SER A 211 26.14 28.23 -10.94
N LYS A 212 24.86 28.21 -11.35
CA LYS A 212 24.42 28.83 -12.63
C LYS A 212 24.00 30.31 -12.54
N LYS A 213 23.75 30.85 -11.33
CA LYS A 213 23.36 32.27 -11.17
C LYS A 213 24.54 33.23 -11.00
N VAL A 214 25.73 32.76 -10.63
CA VAL A 214 26.88 33.64 -10.38
C VAL A 214 27.70 33.92 -11.64
N MET A 215 27.66 33.05 -12.66
CA MET A 215 28.35 33.32 -13.95
C MET A 215 27.55 34.16 -14.95
N SER A 216 26.27 34.44 -14.71
CA SER A 216 25.46 35.27 -15.63
C SER A 216 25.65 36.77 -15.40
N PHE A 217 25.89 37.19 -14.15
CA PHE A 217 26.09 38.61 -13.83
C PHE A 217 27.50 39.14 -14.13
N GLY A 218 28.51 38.27 -14.22
CA GLY A 218 29.88 38.68 -14.56
C GLY A 218 30.03 39.12 -16.02
N LEU A 219 29.35 38.46 -16.95
CA LEU A 219 29.45 38.77 -18.39
C LEU A 219 28.69 40.05 -18.77
N ALA A 220 27.59 40.38 -18.09
CA ALA A 220 26.85 41.62 -18.31
C ALA A 220 27.64 42.87 -17.87
N PHE A 221 28.43 42.75 -16.78
CA PHE A 221 29.26 43.86 -16.30
C PHE A 221 30.44 44.16 -17.21
N PHE A 222 31.10 43.13 -17.76
CA PHE A 222 32.22 43.32 -18.70
C PHE A 222 31.77 43.93 -20.05
N ALA A 223 30.57 43.59 -20.54
CA ALA A 223 30.02 44.19 -21.76
C ALA A 223 29.67 45.68 -21.59
N LEU A 224 29.16 46.08 -20.42
CA LEU A 224 28.86 47.49 -20.12
C LEU A 224 30.11 48.35 -19.91
N LEU A 225 31.18 47.78 -19.36
CA LEU A 225 32.47 48.47 -19.17
C LEU A 225 33.22 48.69 -20.49
N SER A 226 33.12 47.75 -21.44
CA SER A 226 33.78 47.88 -22.74
C SER A 226 33.08 48.91 -23.65
N LEU A 227 31.76 49.09 -23.53
CA LEU A 227 31.03 50.14 -24.23
C LEU A 227 31.33 51.57 -23.73
N LYS A 228 31.75 51.73 -22.47
CA LYS A 228 32.16 53.05 -21.92
C LYS A 228 33.59 53.46 -22.23
N LEU A 229 34.44 52.54 -22.70
CA LEU A 229 35.84 52.82 -23.08
C LEU A 229 36.00 53.09 -24.58
N LEU A 230 34.93 52.96 -25.36
CA LEU A 230 34.89 53.14 -26.82
C LEU A 230 34.13 54.40 -27.25
N ASN A 231 33.82 55.32 -26.32
CA ASN A 231 33.14 56.58 -26.59
C ASN A 231 33.84 57.76 -25.90
#